data_AF-A0A821KUB4-F1
#
_entry.id   AF-A0A821KUB4-F1
#
_cell.length_a   1.000
_cell.length_b   1.000
_cell.length_c   1.000
_cell.angle_alpha   90.00
_cell.angle_beta   90.00
_cell.angle_gamma   90.00
#
_symmetry.space_group_name_H-M   'P 1'
#
loop_
_entity.id
_entity.type
_entity.pdbx_description
1 polymer ?
#
loop_
_entity_poly.entity_id
_entity_poly.type
_entity_poly.pdbx_seq_one_letter_code
_entity_poly.pdbx_strand_id
1 'polypeptide(L)' 'PEEISSMVLTKMKEIAEAYLGKKISEAVITVPAYFNDSQRQATKDAGVISGLNVLRIINEPTAAAIAYGLDKKVSAERNI' A
#
# COMPACT_ATOMS: atom_id res chain seq x y z
N PRO A 1 2.14 2.75 18.52
CA PRO A 1 2.87 2.07 17.43
C PRO A 1 2.74 2.77 16.08
N GLU A 2 1.54 3.28 15.84
CA GLU A 2 1.04 4.02 14.69
C GLU A 2 1.93 5.19 14.30
N GLU A 3 2.46 5.95 15.28
CA GLU A 3 3.37 7.08 15.04
C GLU A 3 4.71 6.66 14.42
N ILE A 4 5.24 5.50 14.81
CA ILE A 4 6.49 4.99 14.23
C ILE A 4 6.22 4.44 12.82
N SER A 5 5.11 3.72 12.65
CA SER A 5 4.68 3.25 11.32
C SER A 5 4.38 4.41 10.37
N SER A 6 3.84 5.53 10.87
CA SER A 6 3.55 6.71 10.04
C SER A 6 4.81 7.42 9.55
N MET A 7 5.93 7.35 10.29
CA MET A 7 7.22 7.84 9.80
C MET A 7 7.68 7.06 8.56
N VAL A 8 7.50 5.73 8.57
CA VAL A 8 7.84 4.89 7.41
C VAL A 8 6.93 5.22 6.22
N LEU A 9 5.62 5.36 6.46
CA LEU A 9 4.65 5.71 5.42
C LEU A 9 4.90 7.12 4.85
N THR A 10 5.27 8.07 5.70
CA THR A 10 5.70 9.42 5.27
C THR A 10 6.91 9.32 4.34
N LYS A 11 7.90 8.47 4.67
CA LYS A 11 9.06 8.30 3.80
C LYS A 11 8.69 7.67 2.45
N MET A 12 7.80 6.68 2.45
CA MET A 12 7.32 6.05 1.21
C MET A 12 6.56 7.05 0.33
N LYS A 13 5.74 7.92 0.94
CA LYS A 13 5.07 9.02 0.26
C LYS A 13 6.06 9.97 -0.40
N GLU A 14 7.07 10.43 0.34
CA GLU A 14 8.12 11.33 -0.21
C GLU A 14 8.82 10.73 -1.43
N ILE A 15 9.15 9.42 -1.38
CA ILE A 15 9.79 8.73 -2.50
C ILE A 15 8.87 8.71 -3.73
N ALA A 16 7.58 8.39 -3.53
CA ALA A 16 6.60 8.38 -4.60
C ALA A 16 6.35 9.78 -5.19
N GLU A 17 6.28 10.81 -4.34
CA GLU A 17 6.15 12.22 -4.74
C GLU A 17 7.36 12.70 -5.55
N ALA A 18 8.58 12.36 -5.11
CA ALA A 18 9.81 12.69 -5.81
C ALA A 18 9.89 12.01 -7.18
N TYR A 19 9.46 10.75 -7.29
CA TYR A 19 9.45 10.02 -8.55
C TYR A 19 8.40 10.56 -9.54
N LEU A 20 7.20 10.91 -9.06
CA LEU A 20 6.09 11.35 -9.90
C LEU A 20 6.02 12.88 -10.11
N GLY A 21 6.80 13.66 -9.36
CA GLY A 21 6.83 15.13 -9.45
C GLY A 21 5.54 15.81 -8.99
N LYS A 22 4.69 15.13 -8.22
CA LYS A 22 3.39 15.64 -7.75
C LYS A 22 3.08 15.13 -6.35
N LYS A 23 2.20 15.83 -5.64
CA LYS A 23 1.72 15.39 -4.32
C LYS A 23 0.91 14.10 -4.42
N ILE A 24 1.10 13.22 -3.43
CA ILE A 24 0.37 11.97 -3.28
C ILE A 24 -0.49 12.06 -2.02
N SER A 25 -1.80 11.92 -2.20
CA SER A 25 -2.79 12.05 -1.14
C SER A 25 -3.53 10.76 -0.83
N GLU A 26 -3.41 9.73 -1.67
CA GLU A 26 -4.23 8.52 -1.59
C GLU A 26 -3.35 7.28 -1.69
N ALA A 27 -3.67 6.24 -0.90
CA ALA A 27 -2.89 5.01 -0.88
C ALA A 27 -3.75 3.77 -0.57
N VAL A 28 -3.26 2.62 -1.03
CA VAL A 28 -3.69 1.29 -0.59
C VAL A 28 -2.52 0.69 0.19
N ILE A 29 -2.78 0.18 1.39
CA ILE A 29 -1.74 -0.34 2.28
C ILE A 29 -1.97 -1.84 2.53
N THR A 30 -0.91 -2.63 2.47
CA THR A 30 -0.96 -4.07 2.76
C THR A 30 -0.88 -4.35 4.26
N VAL A 31 -1.53 -5.43 4.69
CA VAL A 31 -1.37 -5.99 6.05
C VAL A 31 -1.25 -7.52 6.00
N PRO A 32 -0.64 -8.14 7.01
CA PRO A 32 -0.65 -9.59 7.14
C PRO A 32 -2.08 -10.14 7.18
N ALA A 33 -2.32 -11.29 6.54
CA ALA A 33 -3.67 -11.85 6.45
C ALA A 33 -4.29 -12.21 7.81
N TYR A 34 -3.47 -12.48 8.81
CA TYR A 34 -3.88 -12.83 10.17
C TYR A 34 -4.08 -11.62 11.10
N PHE A 35 -3.92 -10.38 10.60
CA PHE A 35 -4.20 -9.20 11.41
C PHE A 35 -5.67 -9.12 11.80
N ASN A 36 -5.91 -8.90 13.09
CA ASN A 36 -7.23 -8.61 13.63
C ASN A 36 -7.68 -7.17 13.32
N ASP A 37 -8.93 -6.84 13.65
CA ASP A 37 -9.51 -5.53 13.32
C ASP A 37 -8.77 -4.36 13.98
N SER A 38 -8.30 -4.52 15.22
CA SER A 38 -7.55 -3.47 15.92
C SER A 38 -6.20 -3.18 15.25
N GLN A 39 -5.47 -4.22 14.82
CA GLN A 39 -4.19 -4.06 14.11
C GLN A 39 -4.39 -3.44 12.71
N ARG A 40 -5.49 -3.80 12.03
CA ARG A 40 -5.89 -3.18 10.76
C ARG A 40 -6.20 -1.70 10.94
N GLN A 41 -6.94 -1.35 11.99
CA GLN A 41 -7.28 0.02 12.30
C GLN A 41 -6.03 0.83 12.63
N ALA A 42 -5.13 0.32 13.47
CA ALA A 42 -3.85 0.96 13.78
C ALA A 42 -3.01 1.23 12.52
N THR A 43 -3.02 0.31 11.55
CA THR A 43 -2.34 0.51 10.26
C THR A 43 -3.00 1.61 9.41
N LYS A 44 -4.34 1.66 9.42
CA LYS A 44 -5.10 2.72 8.75
C LYS A 44 -4.82 4.09 9.38
N ASP A 45 -4.79 4.15 10.71
CA ASP A 45 -4.50 5.37 11.47
C ASP A 45 -3.06 5.86 11.22
N ALA A 46 -2.09 4.95 11.13
CA ALA A 46 -0.73 5.29 10.70
C ALA A 46 -0.71 5.96 9.31
N GLY A 47 -1.55 5.47 8.38
CA GLY A 47 -1.75 6.09 7.06
C GLY A 47 -2.31 7.50 7.15
N VAL A 48 -3.34 7.71 7.98
CA VAL A 48 -3.93 9.04 8.20
C VAL A 48 -2.89 10.01 8.80
N ILE A 49 -2.12 9.58 9.79
CA ILE A 49 -1.06 10.39 10.43
C ILE A 49 0.01 10.78 9.41
N SER A 50 0.32 9.91 8.44
CA SER A 50 1.27 10.21 7.34
C SER A 50 0.69 11.15 6.26
N GLY A 51 -0.54 11.64 6.43
CA GLY A 51 -1.21 12.50 5.46
C GLY A 51 -1.61 11.76 4.18
N LEU A 52 -1.98 10.49 4.30
CA LEU A 52 -2.52 9.66 3.22
C LEU A 52 -3.97 9.29 3.54
N ASN A 53 -4.85 9.47 2.56
CA ASN A 53 -6.18 8.88 2.56
C ASN A 53 -6.07 7.39 2.20
N VAL A 54 -6.29 6.53 3.20
CA VAL A 54 -6.21 5.08 3.03
C VAL A 54 -7.49 4.56 2.38
N LEU A 55 -7.46 4.39 1.06
CA LEU A 55 -8.60 3.93 0.27
C LEU A 55 -9.00 2.49 0.59
N ARG A 56 -8.00 1.64 0.84
CA ARG A 56 -8.20 0.22 1.15
C ARG A 56 -7.03 -0.33 1.93
N ILE A 57 -7.33 -1.20 2.89
CA ILE A 57 -6.37 -2.14 3.45
C ILE A 57 -6.55 -3.48 2.73
N ILE A 58 -5.48 -4.03 2.16
CA ILE A 58 -5.49 -5.30 1.43
C ILE A 58 -4.61 -6.32 2.13
N ASN A 59 -4.98 -7.60 2.06
CA ASN A 59 -4.14 -8.66 2.56
C ASN A 59 -2.91 -8.82 1.66
N GLU A 60 -1.74 -8.92 2.26
CA GLU A 60 -0.48 -9.14 1.55
C GLU A 60 -0.51 -10.34 0.58
N PRO A 61 -0.99 -11.55 0.96
CA PRO A 61 -1.05 -12.67 -0.01
C PRO A 61 -2.00 -12.41 -1.16
N THR A 62 -3.06 -11.61 -0.95
CA THR A 62 -3.98 -11.21 -2.02
C THR A 62 -3.30 -10.22 -2.97
N ALA A 63 -2.54 -9.24 -2.44
CA ALA A 63 -1.77 -8.31 -3.26
C ALA A 63 -0.71 -9.05 -4.09
N ALA A 64 0.00 -10.01 -3.49
CA ALA A 64 0.96 -10.86 -4.20
C ALA A 64 0.30 -11.70 -5.31
N ALA A 65 -0.87 -12.29 -5.03
CA ALA A 65 -1.62 -13.05 -6.03
C ALA A 65 -2.10 -12.18 -7.21
N ILE A 66 -2.53 -10.94 -6.94
CA ILE A 66 -2.89 -9.97 -7.98
C ILE A 66 -1.66 -9.64 -8.84
N ALA A 67 -0.52 -9.33 -8.22
CA ALA A 67 0.71 -9.03 -8.93
C ALA A 67 1.13 -10.20 -9.84
N TYR A 68 1.11 -11.42 -9.33
CA TYR A 68 1.41 -12.62 -10.12
C TYR A 68 0.43 -12.83 -11.28
N GLY A 69 -0.87 -12.62 -11.04
CA GLY A 69 -1.90 -12.74 -12.06
C GLY A 69 -1.76 -11.70 -13.18
N LEU A 70 -1.33 -10.48 -12.84
CA LEU A 70 -1.08 -9.42 -13.81
C LEU A 70 0.19 -9.69 -14.64
N ASP A 71 1.29 -10.09 -14.01
CA ASP A 71 2.55 -10.41 -14.69
C ASP A 71 2.39 -11.53 -15.73
N LYS A 72 1.61 -12.56 -15.39
CA LYS A 72 1.26 -13.64 -16.33
C LYS A 72 0.41 -13.17 -17.51
N LYS A 73 -0.54 -12.25 -17.30
CA LYS A 73 -1.35 -11.71 -18.40
C LYS A 73 -0.51 -10.87 -19.36
N VAL A 74 0.35 -9.99 -18.83
CA VAL A 74 1.26 -9.16 -19.64
C VAL A 74 2.23 -10.03 -20.43
N SER A 75 2.71 -11.13 -19.84
CA SER A 75 3.60 -12.09 -20.51
C SER A 75 2.90 -12.88 -21.63
N ALA A 76 1.61 -13.18 -21.48
CA ALA A 76 0.82 -13.86 -22.50
C ALA A 76 0.51 -12.96 -23.71
N GLU A 77 0.30 -11.66 -23.48
CA GLU A 77 -0.01 -10.68 -24.54
C GLU A 77 1.21 -10.21 -25.35
N ARG A 78 2.45 -10.47 -24.89
CA ARG A 78 3.69 -10.10 -25.59
C ARG A 78 4.12 -11.03 -26.73
N ASN A 79 3.37 -12.10 -27.01
CA ASN A 79 3.69 -13.07 -28.08
C ASN A 79 2.83 -12.91 -29.34
N ILE A 80 2.41 -11.68 -29.67
CA ILE A 80 1.65 -11.36 -30.88
C ILE A 80 2.40 -10.30 -31.68
#